data_AF-A0A3L6KYN1-F1
#
_entry.id   AF-A0A3L6KYN1-F1
#
_cell.length_a   1.000
_cell.length_b   1.000
_cell.length_c   1.000
_cell.angle_alpha   90.00
_cell.angle_beta   90.00
_cell.angle_gamma   90.00
#
_symmetry.space_group_name_H-M   'P 1'
#
loop_
_entity.id
_entity.type
_entity.pdbx_description
1 polymer ?
#
loop_
_entity_poly.entity_id
_entity_poly.type
_entity_poly.pdbx_seq_one_letter_code
_entity_poly.pdbx_strand_id
1 'polypeptide(L)'
;MFRACLRFLAVSPFTLFMMDQKNNPALKGCAISKRGKLLSKMYKELSQNQRRELNMRAARHPNLGKRSKTEITDEKRSSRRKSKGTFATFVKNNYASVRGLNYRKRFAALSKLYNLSRPIQMEEVIKSMPKGHSLAALPGGKGSASVKAKEKEVVIAKAVQDASEMLRAAQKEGGKSDTSEKKPTRKGRGAPKKEEKPTQKEKKVTKKK
;
A
#
# COMPACT_ATOMS: atom_id res chain seq x y z
N MET A 1 36.36 -4.69 -35.62
CA MET A 1 35.36 -3.64 -35.97
C MET A 1 34.20 -3.69 -34.99
N PHE A 2 34.23 -2.88 -33.94
CA PHE A 2 33.13 -2.77 -33.00
C PHE A 2 32.05 -1.85 -33.57
N ARG A 3 30.94 -2.44 -34.05
CA ARG A 3 29.71 -1.71 -34.33
C ARG A 3 29.15 -1.18 -33.01
N ALA A 4 29.54 0.03 -32.65
CA ALA A 4 28.83 0.80 -31.65
C ALA A 4 27.41 1.06 -32.19
N CYS A 5 26.48 0.16 -31.90
CA CYS A 5 25.06 0.45 -32.04
C CYS A 5 24.77 1.62 -31.10
N LEU A 6 24.81 2.83 -31.65
CA LEU A 6 24.27 4.04 -31.04
C LEU A 6 22.89 3.67 -30.52
N ARG A 7 22.80 3.44 -29.21
CA ARG A 7 21.53 3.21 -28.52
C ARG A 7 20.82 4.54 -28.56
N PHE A 8 20.20 4.86 -29.69
CA PHE A 8 19.41 6.07 -29.82
C PHE A 8 18.40 6.06 -28.67
N LEU A 9 18.58 6.99 -27.74
CA LEU A 9 17.61 7.40 -26.75
C LEU A 9 16.44 8.06 -27.48
N ALA A 10 15.87 7.39 -28.47
CA ALA A 10 14.75 7.81 -29.28
C ALA A 10 13.59 6.87 -28.98
N VAL A 11 12.38 7.43 -28.90
CA VAL A 11 11.18 6.61 -28.75
C VAL A 11 11.02 5.84 -30.06
N SER A 12 10.64 4.57 -30.01
CA SER A 12 10.38 3.81 -31.24
C SER A 12 9.23 4.45 -32.02
N PRO A 13 9.27 4.51 -33.37
CA PRO A 13 8.15 5.02 -34.15
C PRO A 13 6.84 4.30 -33.82
N PHE A 14 6.86 2.99 -33.59
CA PHE A 14 5.63 2.29 -33.18
C PHE A 14 5.08 2.79 -31.82
N THR A 15 5.96 3.14 -30.87
CA THR A 15 5.54 3.68 -29.58
C THR A 15 4.91 5.07 -29.73
N LEU A 16 5.48 5.93 -30.57
CA LEU A 16 4.89 7.24 -30.86
C LEU A 16 3.52 7.08 -31.54
N PHE A 17 3.39 6.15 -32.49
CA PHE A 17 2.11 5.81 -33.11
C PHE A 17 1.05 5.38 -32.07
N MET A 18 1.43 4.57 -31.07
CA MET A 18 0.51 4.19 -30.00
C MET A 18 0.05 5.39 -29.16
N MET A 19 0.92 6.38 -28.95
CA MET A 19 0.55 7.62 -28.25
C MET A 19 -0.44 8.46 -29.05
N ASP A 20 -0.22 8.59 -30.36
CA ASP A 20 -1.11 9.33 -31.27
C ASP A 20 -2.51 8.68 -31.33
N GLN A 21 -2.59 7.34 -31.30
CA GLN A 21 -3.84 6.59 -31.38
C GLN A 21 -4.54 6.35 -30.04
N LYS A 22 -4.10 6.98 -28.94
CA LYS A 22 -4.66 6.72 -27.60
C LYS A 22 -6.16 7.03 -27.48
N ASN A 23 -6.65 8.01 -28.26
CA ASN A 23 -8.02 8.52 -28.23
C ASN A 23 -8.93 7.97 -29.33
N ASN A 24 -8.43 7.07 -30.19
CA ASN A 24 -9.19 6.55 -31.32
C ASN A 24 -10.44 5.76 -30.84
N PRO A 25 -11.67 6.09 -31.31
CA PRO A 25 -12.90 5.42 -30.89
C PRO A 25 -12.91 3.92 -31.22
N ALA A 26 -12.26 3.49 -32.30
CA ALA A 26 -12.16 2.07 -32.67
C ALA A 26 -11.40 1.23 -31.63
N LEU A 27 -10.60 1.88 -30.78
CA LEU A 27 -9.82 1.25 -29.71
C LEU A 27 -10.48 1.41 -28.33
N LYS A 28 -11.52 2.24 -28.21
CA LYS A 28 -12.29 2.41 -26.96
C LYS A 28 -13.20 1.18 -26.77
N GLY A 29 -13.26 0.67 -25.54
CA GLY A 29 -14.04 -0.54 -25.22
C GLY A 29 -13.41 -1.87 -25.63
N CYS A 30 -12.36 -1.87 -26.45
CA CYS A 30 -11.61 -3.09 -26.75
C CYS A 30 -10.79 -3.55 -25.53
N ALA A 31 -10.82 -4.85 -25.25
CA ALA A 31 -9.91 -5.46 -24.28
C ALA A 31 -8.44 -5.16 -24.66
N ILE A 32 -7.59 -4.92 -23.65
CA ILE A 32 -6.18 -4.52 -23.81
C ILE A 32 -5.42 -5.49 -24.74
N SER A 33 -5.70 -6.79 -24.63
CA SER A 33 -5.10 -7.83 -25.48
C SER A 33 -5.47 -7.72 -26.96
N LYS A 34 -6.70 -7.30 -27.28
CA LYS A 34 -7.16 -7.07 -28.66
C LYS A 34 -6.63 -5.73 -29.20
N ARG A 35 -6.55 -4.72 -28.33
CA ARG A 35 -6.09 -3.37 -28.69
C ARG A 35 -4.68 -3.37 -29.28
N GLY A 36 -3.75 -4.13 -28.69
CA GLY A 36 -2.40 -4.27 -29.21
C GLY A 36 -2.37 -4.87 -30.62
N LYS A 37 -3.14 -5.93 -30.87
CA LYS A 37 -3.25 -6.56 -32.20
C LYS A 37 -3.81 -5.59 -33.25
N LEU A 38 -4.84 -4.82 -32.88
CA LEU A 38 -5.47 -3.85 -33.79
C LEU A 38 -4.52 -2.69 -34.10
N LEU A 39 -3.83 -2.15 -33.09
CA LEU A 39 -2.80 -1.12 -33.28
C LEU A 39 -1.66 -1.61 -34.20
N SER A 40 -1.20 -2.85 -34.03
CA SER A 40 -0.17 -3.41 -34.92
C SER A 40 -0.66 -3.57 -36.36
N LYS A 41 -1.94 -3.89 -36.59
CA LYS A 41 -2.53 -3.93 -37.94
C LYS A 41 -2.59 -2.53 -38.54
N MET A 42 -3.16 -1.56 -37.82
CA MET A 42 -3.23 -0.17 -38.27
C MET A 42 -1.83 0.38 -38.58
N TYR A 43 -0.82 0.08 -37.76
CA TYR A 43 0.56 0.48 -38.02
C TYR A 43 1.11 -0.07 -39.34
N LYS A 44 0.77 -1.32 -39.67
CA LYS A 44 1.16 -1.96 -40.92
C LYS A 44 0.43 -1.38 -42.13
N GLU A 45 -0.77 -0.86 -41.93
CA GLU A 45 -1.58 -0.24 -42.98
C GLU A 45 -1.16 1.20 -43.30
N LEU A 46 -0.32 1.87 -42.48
CA LEU A 46 0.21 3.20 -42.83
C LEU A 46 1.04 3.15 -44.12
N SER A 47 0.88 4.20 -44.93
CA SER A 47 1.68 4.42 -46.12
C SER A 47 3.15 4.63 -45.77
N GLN A 48 4.05 4.37 -46.73
CA GLN A 48 5.48 4.51 -46.51
C GLN A 48 5.89 5.94 -46.16
N ASN A 49 5.19 6.94 -46.72
CA ASN A 49 5.41 8.35 -46.42
C ASN A 49 5.05 8.69 -44.95
N GLN A 50 3.90 8.21 -44.48
CA GLN A 50 3.49 8.41 -43.09
C GLN A 50 4.48 7.75 -42.12
N ARG A 51 4.98 6.56 -42.46
CA ARG A 51 6.01 5.90 -41.62
C ARG A 51 7.32 6.69 -41.57
N ARG A 52 7.75 7.32 -42.68
CA ARG A 52 8.94 8.18 -42.70
C ARG A 52 8.75 9.41 -41.81
N GLU A 53 7.61 10.08 -41.94
CA GLU A 53 7.28 11.24 -41.09
C GLU A 53 7.25 10.85 -39.60
N LEU A 54 6.65 9.70 -39.29
CA LEU A 54 6.58 9.19 -37.93
C LEU A 54 7.97 8.86 -37.38
N ASN A 55 8.86 8.31 -38.20
CA ASN A 55 10.25 8.08 -37.82
C ASN A 55 11.00 9.39 -37.51
N MET A 56 10.79 10.44 -38.33
CA MET A 56 11.36 11.77 -38.07
C MET A 56 10.83 12.37 -36.76
N ARG A 57 9.52 12.25 -36.49
CA ARG A 57 8.93 12.71 -35.22
C ARG A 57 9.45 11.92 -34.03
N ALA A 58 9.59 10.60 -34.17
CA ALA A 58 10.07 9.71 -33.12
C ALA A 58 11.54 9.99 -32.74
N ALA A 59 12.38 10.32 -33.73
CA ALA A 59 13.77 10.72 -33.51
C ALA A 59 13.89 12.04 -32.73
N ARG A 60 12.93 12.96 -32.89
CA ARG A 60 12.88 14.26 -32.19
C ARG A 60 12.21 14.18 -30.82
N HIS A 61 11.53 13.08 -30.50
CA HIS A 61 10.76 12.98 -29.27
C HIS A 61 11.70 12.92 -28.05
N PRO A 62 11.47 13.74 -27.01
CA PRO A 62 12.30 13.71 -25.80
C PRO A 62 12.18 12.34 -25.14
N ASN A 63 13.31 11.77 -24.71
CA ASN A 63 13.31 10.51 -24.00
C ASN A 63 13.48 10.74 -22.51
N LEU A 64 12.56 10.16 -21.75
CA LEU A 64 12.74 9.99 -20.32
C LEU A 64 13.86 8.98 -20.13
N GLY A 65 14.91 9.37 -19.40
CA GLY A 65 16.00 8.48 -19.04
C GLY A 65 15.44 7.20 -18.42
N LYS A 66 15.76 6.05 -19.02
CA LYS A 66 15.36 4.76 -18.45
C LYS A 66 16.17 4.56 -17.17
N ARG A 67 15.50 4.50 -16.03
CA ARG A 67 16.15 4.05 -14.77
C ARG A 67 16.80 2.71 -15.00
N SER A 68 18.02 2.55 -14.51
CA SER A 68 18.74 1.29 -14.65
C SER A 68 17.99 0.17 -13.93
N LYS A 69 18.12 -1.08 -14.42
CA LYS A 69 17.47 -2.23 -13.76
C LYS A 69 17.94 -2.36 -12.30
N THR A 70 19.19 -1.99 -12.03
CA THR A 70 19.80 -1.90 -10.71
C THR A 70 19.10 -0.87 -9.83
N GLU A 71 18.93 0.37 -10.31
CA GLU A 71 18.17 1.41 -9.58
C GLU A 71 16.76 0.94 -9.23
N ILE A 72 16.04 0.34 -10.18
CA ILE A 72 14.68 -0.16 -9.94
C ILE A 72 14.68 -1.27 -8.87
N THR A 73 15.67 -2.16 -8.89
CA THR A 73 15.76 -3.23 -7.88
C THR A 73 16.17 -2.68 -6.52
N ASP A 74 17.02 -1.66 -6.48
CA ASP A 74 17.52 -1.07 -5.24
C ASP A 74 16.45 -0.20 -4.58
N GLU A 75 15.65 0.55 -5.34
CA GLU A 75 14.46 1.24 -4.84
C GLU A 75 13.44 0.26 -4.26
N LYS A 76 13.19 -0.87 -4.93
CA LYS A 76 12.28 -1.91 -4.42
C LYS A 76 12.82 -2.59 -3.18
N ARG A 77 14.14 -2.79 -3.10
CA ARG A 77 14.80 -3.36 -1.91
C ARG A 77 14.76 -2.37 -0.75
N SER A 78 15.07 -1.11 -0.99
CA SER A 78 15.03 -0.06 0.04
C SER A 78 13.61 0.16 0.56
N SER A 79 12.59 0.13 -0.31
CA SER A 79 11.19 0.22 0.11
C SER A 79 10.74 -0.96 0.96
N ARG A 80 11.25 -2.18 0.69
CA ARG A 80 10.99 -3.38 1.50
C ARG A 80 11.78 -3.42 2.81
N ARG A 81 12.98 -2.83 2.82
CA ARG A 81 13.90 -2.79 3.96
C ARG A 81 13.59 -1.67 4.95
N LYS A 82 12.58 -0.81 4.70
CA LYS A 82 12.13 0.15 5.70
C LYS A 82 11.81 -0.60 6.98
N SER A 83 12.70 -0.46 7.97
CA SER A 83 12.59 -1.15 9.25
C SER A 83 11.23 -0.82 9.85
N LYS A 84 10.56 -1.83 10.38
CA LYS A 84 9.31 -1.63 11.10
C LYS A 84 9.63 -0.78 12.31
N GLY A 85 8.93 0.34 12.49
CA GLY A 85 9.11 1.20 13.65
C GLY A 85 8.96 0.41 14.95
N THR A 86 9.54 0.91 16.04
CA THR A 86 9.48 0.30 17.37
C THR A 86 8.04 -0.04 17.78
N PHE A 87 7.08 0.84 17.49
CA PHE A 87 5.66 0.59 17.71
C PHE A 87 5.10 -0.57 16.88
N ALA A 88 5.50 -0.72 15.62
CA ALA A 88 5.01 -1.80 14.77
C ALA A 88 5.52 -3.17 15.27
N THR A 89 6.75 -3.24 15.77
CA THR A 89 7.27 -4.45 16.45
C THR A 89 6.49 -4.74 17.73
N PHE A 90 6.22 -3.71 18.53
CA PHE A 90 5.41 -3.83 19.74
C PHE A 90 3.97 -4.33 19.45
N VAL A 91 3.31 -3.76 18.44
CA VAL A 91 1.98 -4.20 17.98
C VAL A 91 2.02 -5.66 17.57
N LYS A 92 3.04 -6.09 16.80
CA LYS A 92 3.19 -7.48 16.37
C LYS A 92 3.25 -8.46 17.56
N ASN A 93 3.99 -8.10 18.61
CA ASN A 93 4.20 -8.97 19.76
C ASN A 93 2.99 -9.00 20.70
N ASN A 94 2.28 -7.88 20.84
CA ASN A 94 1.15 -7.73 21.77
C ASN A 94 -0.23 -7.93 21.13
N TYR A 95 -0.33 -8.15 19.81
CA TYR A 95 -1.63 -8.25 19.14
C TYR A 95 -2.51 -9.41 19.68
N ALA A 96 -1.89 -10.48 20.17
CA ALA A 96 -2.60 -11.63 20.71
C ALA A 96 -3.48 -11.26 21.92
N SER A 97 -3.02 -10.34 22.79
CA SER A 97 -3.75 -9.94 24.00
C SER A 97 -5.01 -9.13 23.69
N VAL A 98 -5.03 -8.39 22.57
CA VAL A 98 -6.19 -7.57 22.16
C VAL A 98 -7.08 -8.25 21.11
N ARG A 99 -6.81 -9.51 20.74
CA ARG A 99 -7.55 -10.20 19.68
C ARG A 99 -9.03 -10.40 20.02
N GLY A 100 -9.37 -10.50 21.31
CA GLY A 100 -10.76 -10.60 21.79
C GLY A 100 -11.58 -9.31 21.67
N LEU A 101 -10.94 -8.15 21.52
CA LEU A 101 -11.66 -6.87 21.38
C LEU A 101 -12.18 -6.67 19.94
N ASN A 102 -13.15 -5.78 19.77
CA ASN A 102 -13.60 -5.31 18.45
C ASN A 102 -12.42 -4.67 17.69
N TYR A 103 -12.27 -4.96 16.40
CA TYR A 103 -11.19 -4.47 15.54
C TYR A 103 -10.93 -2.96 15.69
N ARG A 104 -11.99 -2.14 15.76
CA ARG A 104 -11.87 -0.67 15.92
C ARG A 104 -11.21 -0.26 17.24
N LYS A 105 -11.38 -1.04 18.30
CA LYS A 105 -10.85 -0.76 19.65
C LYS A 105 -9.46 -1.35 19.90
N ARG A 106 -9.02 -2.34 19.10
CA ARG A 106 -7.72 -3.03 19.29
C ARG A 106 -6.54 -2.07 19.22
N PHE A 107 -6.53 -1.22 18.20
CA PHE A 107 -5.43 -0.29 17.99
C PHE A 107 -5.37 0.79 19.07
N ALA A 108 -6.53 1.27 19.55
CA ALA A 108 -6.60 2.19 20.67
C ALA A 108 -6.02 1.56 21.95
N ALA A 109 -6.39 0.31 22.27
CA ALA A 109 -5.82 -0.42 23.40
C ALA A 109 -4.30 -0.61 23.28
N LEU A 110 -3.82 -1.01 22.09
CA LEU A 110 -2.38 -1.17 21.82
C LEU A 110 -1.62 0.15 21.93
N SER A 111 -2.19 1.27 21.48
CA SER A 111 -1.55 2.58 21.60
C SER A 111 -1.39 3.02 23.06
N LYS A 112 -2.41 2.77 23.90
CA LYS A 112 -2.34 3.01 25.35
C LYS A 112 -1.29 2.14 26.01
N LEU A 113 -1.31 0.82 25.73
CA LEU A 113 -0.33 -0.13 26.27
C LEU A 113 1.09 0.27 25.87
N TYR A 114 1.27 0.73 24.62
CA TYR A 114 2.56 1.17 24.14
C TYR A 114 3.09 2.37 24.91
N ASN A 115 2.26 3.40 25.12
CA ASN A 115 2.65 4.60 25.86
C ASN A 115 3.08 4.27 27.30
N LEU A 116 2.41 3.30 27.94
CA LEU A 116 2.78 2.82 29.29
C LEU A 116 4.07 1.99 29.28
N SER A 117 4.28 1.17 28.24
CA SER A 117 5.45 0.29 28.13
C SER A 117 6.73 1.01 27.72
N ARG A 118 6.62 2.22 27.14
CA ARG A 118 7.82 3.00 26.87
C ARG A 118 8.43 3.33 28.22
N PRO A 119 9.68 2.93 28.51
CA PRO A 119 10.39 3.53 29.62
C PRO A 119 10.31 5.01 29.37
N ILE A 120 9.77 5.76 30.34
CA ILE A 120 9.72 7.22 30.29
C ILE A 120 11.12 7.64 29.90
N GLN A 121 11.31 8.04 28.64
CA GLN A 121 12.55 8.67 28.25
C GLN A 121 12.50 9.97 29.03
N MET A 122 13.14 9.97 30.20
CA MET A 122 13.22 11.11 31.10
C MET A 122 13.68 12.36 30.34
N GLU A 123 14.29 12.22 29.17
CA GLU A 123 14.65 13.30 28.23
C GLU A 123 13.46 14.18 27.79
N GLU A 124 12.26 13.64 27.53
CA GLU A 124 11.09 14.45 27.19
C GLU A 124 10.43 15.06 28.44
N VAL A 125 10.51 14.38 29.59
CA VAL A 125 10.02 14.88 30.89
C VAL A 125 10.93 15.99 31.43
N ILE A 126 12.24 15.87 31.27
CA ILE A 126 13.24 16.91 31.63
C ILE A 126 13.11 18.13 30.70
N LYS A 127 12.75 17.95 29.42
CA LYS A 127 12.47 19.07 28.50
C LYS A 127 11.13 19.76 28.74
N SER A 128 10.15 19.07 29.34
CA SER A 128 8.82 19.60 29.63
C SER A 128 8.62 20.05 31.08
N MET A 129 9.58 19.79 31.97
CA MET A 129 9.59 20.39 33.29
C MET A 129 9.98 21.87 33.22
N PRO A 130 9.17 22.79 33.76
CA PRO A 130 9.52 24.20 33.83
C PRO A 130 10.79 24.36 34.69
N LYS A 131 11.78 25.10 34.18
CA LYS A 131 13.08 25.40 34.83
C LYS A 131 12.96 26.29 36.10
N GLY A 132 11.86 26.20 36.85
CA GLY A 132 11.51 27.12 37.92
C GLY A 132 11.45 26.52 39.33
N HIS A 133 11.50 25.20 39.50
CA HIS A 133 11.55 24.59 40.83
C HIS A 133 12.89 23.92 41.08
N SER A 134 13.88 24.73 41.45
CA SER A 134 15.09 24.25 42.10
C SER A 134 14.72 23.57 43.43
N LEU A 135 14.93 22.26 43.51
CA LEU A 135 14.99 21.50 44.77
C LEU A 135 16.27 21.86 45.53
N ALA A 136 16.39 23.12 45.94
CA ALA A 136 17.47 23.62 46.77
C ALA A 136 16.89 24.08 48.11
N ALA A 137 16.33 23.15 48.87
CA ALA A 137 16.09 23.29 50.32
C ALA A 137 15.52 21.97 50.90
N LEU A 138 16.36 20.93 51.01
CA LEU A 138 16.17 19.90 52.04
C LEU A 138 17.54 19.57 52.64
N PRO A 139 17.78 19.88 53.93
CA PRO A 139 18.98 19.47 54.62
C PRO A 139 18.82 18.03 55.14
N GLY A 140 19.80 17.19 54.84
CA GLY A 140 20.04 15.95 55.59
C GLY A 140 19.71 14.65 54.87
N GLY A 141 20.60 13.67 55.03
CA GLY A 141 20.26 12.26 54.85
C GLY A 141 21.16 11.49 53.90
N LYS A 142 22.36 11.12 54.37
CA LYS A 142 23.10 9.97 53.83
C LYS A 142 22.23 8.71 53.90
N GLY A 143 22.19 7.91 52.83
CA GLY A 143 21.92 6.46 52.92
C GLY A 143 20.79 5.89 52.07
N SER A 144 21.06 4.69 51.53
CA SER A 144 20.13 3.68 50.98
C SER A 144 19.74 3.73 49.49
N ALA A 145 20.62 3.15 48.67
CA ALA A 145 20.35 2.75 47.28
C ALA A 145 19.52 1.45 47.14
N SER A 146 19.00 0.85 48.23
CA SER A 146 18.33 -0.46 48.19
C SER A 146 16.80 -0.44 48.36
N VAL A 147 16.16 0.70 48.63
CA VAL A 147 14.70 0.75 48.86
C VAL A 147 13.89 1.08 47.59
N LYS A 148 14.50 1.74 46.59
CA LYS A 148 13.79 2.20 45.37
C LYS A 148 13.48 1.13 44.31
N ALA A 149 13.95 -0.11 44.49
CA ALA A 149 13.63 -1.22 43.58
C ALA A 149 12.28 -1.87 43.93
N LYS A 150 11.92 -1.94 45.22
CA LYS A 150 10.69 -2.62 45.67
C LYS A 150 9.44 -1.77 45.49
N GLU A 151 9.52 -0.45 45.58
CA GLU A 151 8.36 0.42 45.29
C GLU A 151 7.97 0.45 43.81
N LYS A 152 8.93 0.29 42.89
CA LYS A 152 8.64 0.30 41.44
C LYS A 152 7.90 -0.95 40.97
N GLU A 153 8.14 -2.11 41.56
CA GLU A 153 7.36 -3.32 41.26
C GLU A 153 5.93 -3.26 41.82
N VAL A 154 5.75 -2.68 43.01
CA VAL A 154 4.42 -2.57 43.64
C VAL A 154 3.50 -1.61 42.86
N VAL A 155 4.03 -0.52 42.31
CA VAL A 155 3.23 0.43 41.50
C VAL A 155 2.83 -0.19 40.15
N ILE A 156 3.72 -0.98 39.53
CA ILE A 156 3.40 -1.66 38.26
C ILE A 156 2.39 -2.79 38.49
N ALA A 157 2.52 -3.56 39.58
CA ALA A 157 1.57 -4.61 39.92
C ALA A 157 0.16 -4.05 40.19
N LYS A 158 0.07 -2.90 40.87
CA LYS A 158 -1.22 -2.24 41.17
C LYS A 158 -1.89 -1.71 39.90
N ALA A 159 -1.12 -1.08 39.00
CA ALA A 159 -1.65 -0.61 37.71
C ALA A 159 -2.12 -1.74 36.77
N VAL A 160 -1.46 -2.92 36.83
CA VAL A 160 -1.88 -4.11 36.07
C VAL A 160 -3.18 -4.71 36.65
N GLN A 161 -3.34 -4.70 37.97
CA GLN A 161 -4.58 -5.13 38.62
C GLN A 161 -5.75 -4.20 38.29
N ASP A 162 -5.56 -2.88 38.39
CA ASP A 162 -6.60 -1.89 38.05
C ASP A 162 -7.03 -1.99 36.57
N ALA A 163 -6.07 -2.18 35.65
CA ALA A 163 -6.37 -2.38 34.23
C ALA A 163 -7.13 -3.69 33.97
N SER A 164 -6.85 -4.74 34.75
CA SER A 164 -7.55 -6.03 34.64
C SER A 164 -8.98 -5.98 35.18
N GLU A 165 -9.23 -5.20 36.24
CA GLU A 165 -10.57 -4.97 36.78
C GLU A 165 -11.42 -4.12 35.83
N MET A 166 -10.85 -3.08 35.21
CA MET A 166 -11.56 -2.31 34.18
C MET A 166 -11.95 -3.15 32.96
N LEU A 167 -11.11 -4.12 32.56
CA LEU A 167 -11.44 -5.06 31.49
C LEU A 167 -12.55 -6.04 31.86
N ARG A 168 -12.61 -6.49 33.12
CA ARG A 168 -13.69 -7.34 33.63
C ARG A 168 -15.01 -6.57 33.76
N ALA A 169 -14.97 -5.30 34.17
CA ALA A 169 -16.15 -4.44 34.22
C ALA A 169 -16.75 -4.20 32.82
N ALA A 170 -15.90 -3.91 31.82
CA ALA A 170 -16.35 -3.70 30.45
C ALA A 170 -16.92 -4.96 29.76
N GLN A 171 -16.57 -6.16 30.24
CA GLN A 171 -17.17 -7.42 29.78
C GLN A 171 -18.54 -7.71 30.41
N LYS A 172 -18.81 -7.23 31.63
CA LYS A 172 -20.11 -7.40 32.29
C LYS A 172 -21.21 -6.49 31.73
N GLU A 173 -20.86 -5.31 31.23
CA GLU A 173 -21.85 -4.38 30.65
C GLU A 173 -22.20 -4.69 29.18
N GLY A 174 -21.46 -5.58 28.50
CA GLY A 174 -21.72 -5.95 27.10
C GLY A 174 -22.77 -7.05 26.89
N GLY A 175 -23.43 -7.53 27.95
CA GLY A 175 -24.30 -8.72 27.93
C GLY A 175 -25.78 -8.49 27.64
N LYS A 176 -26.23 -7.24 27.41
CA LYS A 176 -27.63 -6.93 27.07
C LYS A 176 -27.71 -6.05 25.83
N SER A 177 -27.71 -6.69 24.66
CA SER A 177 -28.31 -6.12 23.46
C SER A 177 -29.11 -7.21 22.75
N ASP A 178 -30.35 -7.38 23.22
CA ASP A 178 -31.46 -7.95 22.48
C ASP A 178 -31.79 -7.05 21.26
N THR A 179 -32.54 -7.63 20.32
CA THR A 179 -33.07 -7.11 19.03
C THR A 179 -32.17 -7.33 17.81
N SER A 180 -32.32 -8.45 17.10
CA SER A 180 -33.41 -8.87 16.18
C SER A 180 -33.19 -8.40 14.73
N GLU A 181 -33.03 -9.40 13.86
CA GLU A 181 -33.56 -9.46 12.49
C GLU A 181 -33.34 -8.29 11.50
N LYS A 182 -32.46 -8.52 10.52
CA LYS A 182 -32.90 -8.73 9.12
C LYS A 182 -31.75 -9.21 8.25
N LYS A 183 -31.89 -10.44 7.77
CA LYS A 183 -30.99 -11.11 6.81
C LYS A 183 -31.42 -10.70 5.39
N PRO A 184 -30.62 -9.93 4.61
CA PRO A 184 -30.90 -9.79 3.19
C PRO A 184 -30.45 -11.07 2.47
N THR A 185 -31.44 -11.84 2.02
CA THR A 185 -31.30 -12.92 1.05
C THR A 185 -30.82 -12.35 -0.28
N ARG A 186 -29.53 -12.55 -0.62
CA ARG A 186 -28.99 -12.21 -1.93
C ARG A 186 -29.38 -13.29 -2.94
N LYS A 187 -30.60 -13.17 -3.48
CA LYS A 187 -31.05 -13.80 -4.74
C LYS A 187 -30.16 -13.33 -5.90
N GLY A 188 -29.93 -14.23 -6.86
CA GLY A 188 -29.60 -13.83 -8.24
C GLY A 188 -28.26 -14.33 -8.77
N ARG A 189 -28.19 -15.65 -9.04
CA ARG A 189 -27.30 -16.22 -10.06
C ARG A 189 -27.65 -15.59 -11.42
N GLY A 190 -26.76 -14.78 -11.98
CA GLY A 190 -26.81 -14.39 -13.38
C GLY A 190 -26.17 -15.48 -14.24
N ALA A 191 -26.99 -16.27 -14.92
CA ALA A 191 -26.54 -17.22 -15.94
C ALA A 191 -26.06 -16.47 -17.20
N PRO A 192 -25.00 -16.94 -17.88
CA PRO A 192 -24.57 -16.36 -19.15
C PRO A 192 -25.56 -16.73 -20.27
N LYS A 193 -26.13 -15.70 -20.91
CA LYS A 193 -26.85 -15.81 -22.17
C LYS A 193 -25.89 -16.38 -23.24
N LYS A 194 -26.26 -17.55 -23.79
CA LYS A 194 -25.78 -18.04 -25.08
C LYS A 194 -26.40 -17.15 -26.15
N GLU A 195 -25.58 -16.41 -26.90
CA GLU A 195 -26.01 -15.81 -28.17
C GLU A 195 -25.23 -16.47 -29.31
N GLU A 196 -26.01 -17.29 -30.00
CA GLU A 196 -26.06 -17.70 -31.40
C GLU A 196 -24.90 -17.33 -32.34
N LYS A 197 -24.38 -18.38 -32.98
CA LYS A 197 -23.72 -18.33 -34.29
C LYS A 197 -24.71 -17.84 -35.35
N PRO A 198 -24.24 -17.07 -36.34
CA PRO A 198 -24.71 -17.21 -37.70
C PRO A 198 -23.68 -17.92 -38.58
N THR A 199 -24.14 -19.01 -39.15
CA THR A 199 -23.59 -19.78 -40.25
C THR A 199 -23.64 -18.96 -41.56
N GLN A 200 -22.58 -19.12 -42.36
CA GLN A 200 -22.51 -19.08 -43.83
C GLN A 200 -23.03 -17.85 -44.60
N LYS A 201 -22.15 -17.29 -45.45
CA LYS A 201 -22.46 -17.11 -46.88
C LYS A 201 -21.18 -17.11 -47.71
N GLU A 202 -21.14 -18.08 -48.61
CA GLU A 202 -20.27 -18.16 -49.77
C GLU A 202 -20.29 -16.85 -50.57
N LYS A 203 -19.13 -16.42 -51.09
CA LYS A 203 -19.06 -15.84 -52.44
C LYS A 203 -17.84 -16.36 -53.18
N LYS A 204 -18.17 -17.24 -54.12
CA LYS A 204 -17.45 -17.64 -55.32
C LYS A 204 -16.95 -16.44 -56.14
N VAL A 205 -15.77 -16.64 -56.76
CA VAL A 205 -15.44 -16.34 -58.16
C VAL A 205 -15.26 -14.86 -58.56
N THR A 206 -14.02 -14.49 -58.90
CA THR A 206 -13.61 -14.34 -60.31
C THR A 206 -12.10 -14.21 -60.42
N LYS A 207 -11.52 -15.17 -61.15
CA LYS A 207 -10.20 -15.15 -61.76
C LYS A 207 -10.36 -14.38 -63.07
N LYS A 208 -9.57 -13.32 -63.30
CA LYS A 208 -9.42 -12.75 -64.65
C LYS A 208 -7.93 -12.71 -64.98
N LYS A 209 -7.66 -13.24 -66.17
CA LYS A 209 -6.37 -13.37 -66.86
C LYS A 209 -5.65 -12.04 -66.99
#